data_AF-A0A3A9W7M4-F1
#
_entry.id   AF-A0A3A9W7M4-F1
#
_cell.length_a   1.000
_cell.length_b   1.000
_cell.length_c   1.000
_cell.angle_alpha   90.00
_cell.angle_beta   90.00
_cell.angle_gamma   90.00
#
_symmetry.space_group_name_H-M   'P 1'
#
loop_
_entity.id
_entity.type
_entity.pdbx_description
1 polymer ?
#
loop_
_entity_poly.entity_id
_entity_poly.type
_entity_poly.pdbx_seq_one_letter_code
_entity_poly.pdbx_strand_id
1 'polypeptide(L)'
;MDKTTNRILAIDLARGISVLMVVIVHTLWIYGDIHTQSETWLGSIIHLIGKGTPMFLIAMGVSFTLSRNQSIILSIKRALYILGIGYFMNFMKFILPVLVDTVPDNFIAAYGWTKPVTLDNMLYMLGTGDILQLAGVSLLFMGIINRFSKNKFVPVVLALIIAVFSKEIHGFRLGIKGVDYILDLLWGAEWNVYFALFPWFSFILIGMFFGMWYKEQNRSNKYLFNRMGIAGIVLMLLGGGLCIYNFTYHFGDYFHLGPGGTIYLAGFNLTLLWLTNLLVTRIKKNKVFEFFYYCSKRVTTIYVIQWVIICWGMGFLGYQQFGVTGVLVLIPISILVTLGIQKIVLDSWLMSKGSKRQSIKNSKKEAIVQKT
;
A
#
# COMPACT_ATOMS: atom_id res chain seq x y z
N MET A 1 -13.38 -1.00 31.96
CA MET A 1 -12.03 -0.54 31.54
C MET A 1 -11.56 -1.40 30.38
N ASP A 2 -11.79 -0.96 29.15
CA ASP A 2 -11.23 -1.62 27.97
C ASP A 2 -9.72 -1.34 27.94
N LYS A 3 -8.89 -2.38 27.87
CA LYS A 3 -7.42 -2.26 27.76
C LYS A 3 -7.12 -1.66 26.39
N THR A 4 -7.27 -0.34 26.24
CA THR A 4 -7.02 0.37 25.00
C THR A 4 -5.57 0.10 24.58
N THR A 5 -5.44 -0.63 23.48
CA THR A 5 -4.22 -0.67 22.71
C THR A 5 -3.82 0.78 22.39
N ASN A 6 -2.55 1.14 22.60
CA ASN A 6 -1.97 2.46 22.30
C ASN A 6 -2.05 2.78 20.79
N ARG A 7 -3.26 2.95 20.25
CA ARG A 7 -3.51 3.28 18.84
C ARG A 7 -3.31 4.76 18.62
N ILE A 8 -2.55 5.10 17.59
CA ILE A 8 -2.35 6.49 17.18
C ILE A 8 -3.43 6.82 16.14
N LEU A 9 -4.45 7.56 16.57
CA LEU A 9 -5.61 7.87 15.74
C LEU A 9 -5.25 8.57 14.41
N ALA A 10 -4.24 9.43 14.41
CA ALA A 10 -3.74 10.07 13.18
C ALA A 10 -3.18 9.06 12.16
N ILE A 11 -2.51 8.00 12.63
CA ILE A 11 -2.03 6.91 11.77
C ILE A 11 -3.22 6.09 11.24
N ASP A 12 -4.22 5.82 12.08
CA ASP A 12 -5.43 5.12 11.64
C ASP A 12 -6.22 5.97 10.61
N LEU A 13 -6.34 7.28 10.81
CA LEU A 13 -6.97 8.20 9.85
C LEU A 13 -6.22 8.20 8.51
N ALA A 14 -4.90 8.36 8.55
CA ALA A 14 -4.04 8.35 7.36
C ALA A 14 -4.21 7.06 6.55
N ARG A 15 -4.15 5.89 7.20
CA ARG A 15 -4.34 4.59 6.54
C ARG A 15 -5.74 4.43 5.95
N GLY A 16 -6.76 4.92 6.66
CA GLY A 16 -8.15 4.90 6.19
C GLY A 16 -8.37 5.78 4.96
N ILE A 17 -7.76 6.96 4.92
CA ILE A 17 -7.81 7.86 3.75
C ILE A 17 -7.05 7.21 2.58
N SER A 18 -5.81 6.77 2.79
CA SER A 18 -4.97 6.18 1.73
C SER A 18 -5.64 5.03 0.99
N VAL A 19 -6.32 4.13 1.71
CA VAL A 19 -6.94 2.97 1.05
C VAL A 19 -8.14 3.35 0.16
N LEU A 20 -8.84 4.46 0.45
CA LEU A 20 -9.89 4.95 -0.45
C LEU A 20 -9.33 5.75 -1.62
N MET A 21 -8.29 6.54 -1.37
CA MET A 21 -7.61 7.30 -2.42
C MET A 21 -7.05 6.38 -3.51
N VAL A 22 -6.57 5.18 -3.15
CA VAL A 22 -6.07 4.23 -4.14
C VAL A 22 -7.17 3.72 -5.10
N VAL A 23 -8.42 3.62 -4.64
CA VAL A 23 -9.56 3.25 -5.49
C VAL A 23 -9.76 4.32 -6.58
N ILE A 24 -9.61 5.60 -6.21
CA ILE A 24 -9.69 6.73 -7.13
C ILE A 24 -8.60 6.61 -8.20
N VAL A 25 -7.35 6.36 -7.78
CA VAL A 25 -6.21 6.22 -8.70
C VAL A 25 -6.41 5.06 -9.68
N HIS A 26 -6.75 3.87 -9.19
CA HIS A 26 -6.92 2.70 -10.06
C HIS A 26 -8.13 2.82 -11.00
N THR A 27 -9.20 3.50 -10.56
CA THR A 27 -10.34 3.77 -11.44
C THR A 27 -9.92 4.64 -12.62
N LEU A 28 -9.14 5.71 -12.39
CA LEU A 28 -8.60 6.52 -13.47
C LEU A 28 -7.70 5.70 -14.40
N TRP A 29 -6.78 4.91 -13.85
CA TRP A 29 -5.77 4.19 -14.65
C TRP A 29 -6.35 3.08 -15.53
N ILE A 30 -7.42 2.44 -15.06
CA ILE A 30 -8.04 1.32 -15.77
C ILE A 30 -9.08 1.82 -16.78
N TYR A 31 -9.85 2.86 -16.45
CA TYR A 31 -10.98 3.27 -17.29
C TYR A 31 -10.76 4.58 -18.04
N GLY A 32 -9.94 5.50 -17.51
CA GLY A 32 -9.69 6.78 -18.16
C GLY A 32 -8.91 6.62 -19.46
N ASP A 33 -9.31 7.29 -20.53
CA ASP A 33 -8.48 7.36 -21.74
C ASP A 33 -7.15 8.09 -21.47
N ILE A 34 -6.17 7.92 -22.36
CA ILE A 34 -4.81 8.46 -22.18
C ILE A 34 -4.84 9.98 -21.99
N HIS A 35 -5.67 10.70 -22.75
CA HIS A 35 -5.83 12.15 -22.62
C HIS A 35 -6.35 12.53 -21.21
N THR A 36 -7.37 11.82 -20.72
CA THR A 36 -7.95 12.01 -19.39
C THR A 36 -6.92 11.76 -18.29
N GLN A 37 -6.07 10.74 -18.44
CA GLN A 37 -5.02 10.44 -17.48
C GLN A 37 -3.92 11.52 -17.45
N SER A 38 -3.44 11.95 -18.62
CA SER A 38 -2.18 12.70 -18.72
C SER A 38 -2.33 14.21 -18.92
N GLU A 39 -3.41 14.68 -19.56
CA GLU A 39 -3.53 16.06 -20.02
C GLU A 39 -4.64 16.85 -19.33
N THR A 40 -5.54 16.18 -18.59
CA THR A 40 -6.66 16.86 -17.93
C THR A 40 -6.36 17.27 -16.50
N TRP A 41 -7.17 18.22 -16.00
CA TRP A 41 -7.16 18.62 -14.59
C TRP A 41 -7.45 17.44 -13.65
N LEU A 42 -8.35 16.51 -14.06
CA LEU A 42 -8.72 15.36 -13.26
C LEU A 42 -7.52 14.41 -13.12
N GLY A 43 -6.88 14.09 -14.24
CA GLY A 43 -5.64 13.30 -14.27
C GLY A 43 -4.57 13.89 -13.36
N SER A 44 -4.31 15.18 -13.50
CA SER A 44 -3.34 15.93 -12.67
C SER A 44 -3.62 15.82 -11.17
N ILE A 45 -4.88 16.01 -10.74
CA ILE A 45 -5.28 15.90 -9.34
C ILE A 45 -5.13 14.46 -8.83
N ILE A 46 -5.56 13.46 -9.61
CA ILE A 46 -5.49 12.06 -9.18
C ILE A 46 -4.02 11.58 -9.13
N HIS A 47 -3.15 12.03 -10.03
CA HIS A 47 -1.71 11.79 -9.92
C HIS A 47 -1.11 12.44 -8.67
N LEU A 48 -1.54 13.64 -8.28
CA LEU A 48 -1.16 14.26 -7.01
C LEU A 48 -1.64 13.44 -5.81
N ILE A 49 -2.87 12.93 -5.85
CA ILE A 49 -3.40 12.01 -4.83
C ILE A 49 -2.52 10.74 -4.74
N GLY A 50 -2.10 10.20 -5.90
CA GLY A 50 -1.20 9.05 -5.99
C GLY A 50 0.12 9.25 -5.25
N LYS A 51 0.71 10.46 -5.29
CA LYS A 51 1.92 10.83 -4.53
C LYS A 51 1.77 10.66 -3.00
N GLY A 52 0.55 10.48 -2.50
CA GLY A 52 0.24 10.16 -1.11
C GLY A 52 0.46 8.68 -0.70
N THR A 53 0.84 7.80 -1.63
CA THR A 53 1.07 6.36 -1.34
C THR A 53 2.12 6.10 -0.25
N PRO A 54 3.28 6.79 -0.21
CA PRO A 54 4.28 6.60 0.84
C PRO A 54 3.77 6.84 2.26
N MET A 55 2.70 7.63 2.45
CA MET A 55 2.05 7.80 3.76
C MET A 55 1.63 6.45 4.36
N PHE A 56 1.14 5.53 3.54
CA PHE A 56 0.78 4.18 3.99
C PHE A 56 2.02 3.37 4.41
N LEU A 57 3.12 3.48 3.67
CA LEU A 57 4.37 2.78 3.95
C LEU A 57 5.05 3.32 5.23
N ILE A 58 5.08 4.63 5.42
CA ILE A 58 5.56 5.27 6.66
C ILE A 58 4.68 4.83 7.84
N ALA A 59 3.35 4.88 7.69
CA ALA A 59 2.41 4.41 8.70
C ALA A 59 2.61 2.92 9.05
N MET A 60 2.97 2.09 8.06
CA MET A 60 3.30 0.68 8.26
C MET A 60 4.55 0.52 9.12
N GLY A 61 5.63 1.26 8.84
CA GLY A 61 6.86 1.26 9.64
C GLY A 61 6.62 1.69 11.09
N VAL A 62 5.86 2.76 11.30
CA VAL A 62 5.44 3.19 12.64
C VAL A 62 4.65 2.09 13.33
N SER A 63 3.63 1.53 12.67
CA SER A 63 2.77 0.50 13.25
C SER A 63 3.54 -0.79 13.59
N PHE A 64 4.51 -1.18 12.77
CA PHE A 64 5.36 -2.34 13.01
C PHE A 64 6.17 -2.16 14.30
N THR A 65 6.82 -1.01 14.47
CA THR A 65 7.61 -0.74 15.68
C THR A 65 6.72 -0.60 16.91
N LEU A 66 5.45 -0.24 16.81
CA LEU A 66 4.54 -0.17 17.95
C LEU A 66 3.83 -1.50 18.27
N SER A 67 3.94 -2.49 17.38
CA SER A 67 3.40 -3.84 17.60
C SER A 67 3.95 -4.45 18.88
N ARG A 68 3.08 -5.11 19.66
CA ARG A 68 3.49 -5.91 20.84
C ARG A 68 4.33 -7.12 20.43
N ASN A 69 4.08 -7.66 19.25
CA ASN A 69 4.71 -8.88 18.75
C ASN A 69 5.66 -8.53 17.62
N GLN A 70 6.96 -8.45 17.93
CA GLN A 70 8.02 -8.10 16.99
C GLN A 70 9.00 -9.26 16.73
N SER A 71 8.59 -10.49 17.04
CA SER A 71 9.40 -11.68 16.76
C SER A 71 9.67 -11.81 15.25
N ILE A 72 10.89 -12.21 14.91
CA ILE A 72 11.27 -12.49 13.52
C ILE A 72 10.40 -13.59 12.91
N ILE A 73 10.07 -14.64 13.68
CA ILE A 73 9.23 -15.75 13.22
C ILE A 73 7.82 -15.25 12.89
N LEU A 74 7.27 -14.38 13.75
CA LEU A 74 5.96 -13.77 13.49
C LEU A 74 5.99 -12.83 12.28
N SER A 75 7.12 -12.14 12.07
CA SER A 75 7.32 -11.28 10.89
C SER A 75 7.37 -12.12 9.61
N ILE A 76 8.08 -13.25 9.61
CA ILE A 76 8.13 -14.22 8.50
C ILE A 76 6.74 -14.78 8.20
N LYS A 77 5.99 -15.25 9.22
CA LYS A 77 4.62 -15.76 9.01
C LYS A 77 3.70 -14.70 8.39
N ARG A 78 3.80 -13.45 8.85
CA ARG A 78 3.03 -12.34 8.29
C ARG A 78 3.48 -11.99 6.87
N ALA A 79 4.78 -12.02 6.59
CA ALA A 79 5.32 -11.79 5.26
C ALA A 79 4.78 -12.80 4.25
N LEU A 80 4.87 -14.11 4.56
CA LEU A 80 4.35 -15.18 3.70
C LEU A 80 2.84 -15.07 3.50
N TYR A 81 2.09 -14.73 4.55
CA TYR A 81 0.66 -14.51 4.44
C TYR A 81 0.32 -13.34 3.50
N ILE A 82 1.00 -12.20 3.64
CA ILE A 82 0.77 -11.02 2.79
C ILE A 82 1.21 -11.27 1.35
N LEU A 83 2.33 -11.96 1.13
CA LEU A 83 2.77 -12.39 -0.21
C LEU A 83 1.73 -13.31 -0.86
N GLY A 84 1.25 -14.32 -0.12
CA GLY A 84 0.19 -15.21 -0.59
C GLY A 84 -1.08 -14.45 -1.00
N ILE A 85 -1.49 -13.45 -0.22
CA ILE A 85 -2.61 -12.58 -0.60
C ILE A 85 -2.30 -11.76 -1.86
N GLY A 86 -1.09 -11.22 -2.00
CA GLY A 86 -0.68 -10.46 -3.18
C GLY A 86 -0.78 -11.30 -4.46
N TYR A 87 -0.21 -12.51 -4.47
CA TYR A 87 -0.31 -13.40 -5.62
C TYR A 87 -1.72 -13.93 -5.86
N PHE A 88 -2.48 -14.19 -4.80
CA PHE A 88 -3.89 -14.55 -4.93
C PHE A 88 -4.71 -13.41 -5.55
N MET A 89 -4.43 -12.16 -5.18
CA MET A 89 -5.05 -11.00 -5.78
C MET A 89 -4.70 -10.92 -7.27
N ASN A 90 -3.44 -11.11 -7.67
CA ASN A 90 -3.02 -11.15 -9.08
C ASN A 90 -3.74 -12.25 -9.86
N PHE A 91 -3.83 -13.45 -9.27
CA PHE A 91 -4.61 -14.54 -9.84
C PHE A 91 -6.06 -14.13 -10.08
N MET A 92 -6.72 -13.54 -9.08
CA MET A 92 -8.12 -13.13 -9.17
C MET A 92 -8.35 -11.95 -10.12
N LYS A 93 -7.44 -10.98 -10.19
CA LYS A 93 -7.61 -9.76 -11.01
C LYS A 93 -7.16 -9.91 -12.46
N PHE A 94 -6.28 -10.87 -12.77
CA PHE A 94 -5.73 -11.05 -14.11
C PHE A 94 -5.95 -12.46 -14.66
N ILE A 95 -5.44 -13.49 -13.96
CA ILE A 95 -5.43 -14.86 -14.49
C ILE A 95 -6.84 -15.39 -14.69
N LEU A 96 -7.69 -15.27 -13.68
CA LEU A 96 -9.05 -15.76 -13.77
C LEU A 96 -9.85 -15.04 -14.89
N PRO A 97 -9.83 -13.69 -15.01
CA PRO A 97 -10.39 -12.99 -16.17
C PRO A 97 -9.88 -13.47 -17.53
N VAL A 98 -8.58 -13.74 -17.67
CA VAL A 98 -8.01 -14.29 -18.92
C VAL A 98 -8.59 -15.68 -19.21
N LEU A 99 -8.68 -16.55 -18.21
CA LEU A 99 -9.19 -17.92 -18.37
C LEU A 99 -10.67 -17.98 -18.75
N VAL A 100 -11.46 -16.98 -18.35
CA VAL A 100 -12.88 -16.86 -18.72
C VAL A 100 -13.12 -15.92 -19.91
N ASP A 101 -12.06 -15.48 -20.60
CA ASP A 101 -12.06 -14.59 -21.76
C ASP A 101 -12.87 -13.29 -21.57
N THR A 102 -12.79 -12.70 -20.38
CA THR A 102 -13.42 -11.39 -20.09
C THR A 102 -12.47 -10.21 -20.23
N VAL A 103 -11.19 -10.46 -20.55
CA VAL A 103 -10.20 -9.38 -20.69
C VAL A 103 -10.30 -8.73 -22.07
N PRO A 104 -10.44 -7.39 -22.15
CA PRO A 104 -10.49 -6.68 -23.43
C PRO A 104 -9.21 -6.82 -24.26
N ASP A 105 -9.37 -6.87 -25.58
CA ASP A 105 -8.25 -7.00 -26.52
C ASP A 105 -7.27 -5.83 -26.43
N ASN A 106 -7.78 -4.61 -26.22
CA ASN A 106 -6.95 -3.42 -26.07
C ASN A 106 -6.11 -3.43 -24.77
N PHE A 107 -6.58 -4.09 -23.71
CA PHE A 107 -5.77 -4.32 -22.51
C PHE A 107 -4.62 -5.28 -22.81
N ILE A 108 -4.86 -6.37 -23.54
CA ILE A 108 -3.80 -7.31 -23.97
C ILE A 108 -2.80 -6.61 -24.89
N ALA A 109 -3.28 -5.81 -25.84
CA ALA A 109 -2.45 -5.02 -26.74
C ALA A 109 -1.61 -3.96 -26.01
N ALA A 110 -2.06 -3.43 -24.87
CA ALA A 110 -1.29 -2.48 -24.06
C ALA A 110 0.00 -3.10 -23.47
N TYR A 111 0.07 -4.43 -23.33
CA TYR A 111 1.30 -5.15 -22.98
C TYR A 111 2.14 -5.53 -24.22
N GLY A 112 1.72 -5.14 -25.43
CA GLY A 112 2.35 -5.56 -26.67
C GLY A 112 2.06 -7.02 -27.04
N TRP A 113 0.98 -7.60 -26.50
CA TRP A 113 0.62 -9.00 -26.72
C TRP A 113 -0.58 -9.14 -27.67
N THR A 114 -0.76 -10.34 -28.21
CA THR A 114 -1.92 -10.73 -29.02
C THR A 114 -2.67 -11.86 -28.33
N LYS A 115 -3.97 -12.00 -28.62
CA LYS A 115 -4.73 -13.19 -28.24
C LYS A 115 -4.37 -14.39 -29.14
N PRO A 116 -4.47 -15.64 -28.65
CA PRO A 116 -4.78 -16.01 -27.26
C PRO A 116 -3.61 -15.70 -26.31
N VAL A 117 -3.91 -15.32 -25.07
CA VAL A 117 -2.90 -15.02 -24.05
C VAL A 117 -2.14 -16.30 -23.71
N THR A 118 -0.81 -16.27 -23.82
CA THR A 118 0.05 -17.44 -23.59
C THR A 118 0.26 -17.72 -22.09
N LEU A 119 0.81 -18.90 -21.76
CA LEU A 119 1.19 -19.21 -20.38
C LEU A 119 2.24 -18.24 -19.83
N ASP A 120 3.23 -17.84 -20.62
CA ASP A 120 4.24 -16.87 -20.17
C ASP A 120 3.62 -15.49 -19.88
N ASN A 121 2.64 -15.04 -20.67
CA ASN A 121 1.90 -13.81 -20.41
C ASN A 121 1.11 -13.91 -19.10
N MET A 122 0.46 -15.05 -18.85
CA MET A 122 -0.23 -15.31 -17.58
C MET A 122 0.75 -15.34 -16.40
N LEU A 123 1.91 -15.98 -16.54
CA LEU A 123 2.93 -15.97 -15.48
C LEU A 123 3.46 -14.55 -15.20
N TYR A 124 3.61 -13.72 -16.24
CA TYR A 124 3.95 -12.30 -16.09
C TYR A 124 2.88 -11.55 -15.28
N MET A 125 1.60 -11.71 -15.63
CA MET A 125 0.49 -11.08 -14.91
C MET A 125 0.38 -11.58 -13.46
N LEU A 126 0.62 -12.88 -13.22
CA LEU A 126 0.64 -13.44 -11.87
C LEU A 126 1.81 -12.84 -11.05
N GLY A 127 2.95 -12.66 -11.71
CA GLY A 127 4.16 -12.08 -11.14
C GLY A 127 4.09 -10.58 -10.87
N THR A 128 3.04 -9.87 -11.29
CA THR A 128 2.98 -8.41 -11.14
C THR A 128 3.25 -7.94 -9.70
N GLY A 129 4.28 -7.10 -9.52
CA GLY A 129 4.72 -6.64 -8.21
C GLY A 129 3.91 -5.44 -7.72
N ASP A 130 2.85 -5.69 -6.95
CA ASP A 130 2.04 -4.65 -6.30
C ASP A 130 2.53 -4.33 -4.88
N ILE A 131 1.88 -3.33 -4.25
CA ILE A 131 2.19 -2.89 -2.88
C ILE A 131 2.09 -4.01 -1.83
N LEU A 132 1.32 -5.08 -2.09
CA LEU A 132 1.24 -6.22 -1.18
C LEU A 132 2.50 -7.09 -1.25
N GLN A 133 3.05 -7.33 -2.44
CA GLN A 133 4.32 -8.02 -2.62
C GLN A 133 5.43 -7.22 -1.95
N LEU A 134 5.48 -5.90 -2.20
CA LEU A 134 6.37 -4.97 -1.50
C LEU A 134 6.23 -5.11 0.02
N ALA A 135 5.02 -5.03 0.56
CA ALA A 135 4.77 -5.11 2.00
C ALA A 135 5.18 -6.45 2.61
N GLY A 136 4.93 -7.55 1.88
CA GLY A 136 5.31 -8.89 2.26
C GLY A 136 6.81 -9.07 2.35
N VAL A 137 7.55 -8.68 1.31
CA VAL A 137 9.03 -8.71 1.32
C VAL A 137 9.57 -7.78 2.41
N SER A 138 9.04 -6.56 2.53
CA SER A 138 9.44 -5.59 3.55
C SER A 138 9.31 -6.12 4.98
N LEU A 139 8.29 -6.93 5.28
CA LEU A 139 8.11 -7.54 6.61
C LEU A 139 9.26 -8.48 7.00
N LEU A 140 9.88 -9.16 6.03
CA LEU A 140 11.07 -9.98 6.29
C LEU A 140 12.23 -9.11 6.76
N PHE A 141 12.54 -8.05 6.02
CA PHE A 141 13.62 -7.11 6.33
C PHE A 141 13.35 -6.36 7.64
N MET A 142 12.14 -5.88 7.88
CA MET A 142 11.76 -5.24 9.15
C MET A 142 12.00 -6.17 10.35
N GLY A 143 11.65 -7.45 10.22
CA GLY A 143 11.89 -8.46 11.27
C GLY A 143 13.37 -8.67 11.57
N ILE A 144 14.21 -8.69 10.54
CA ILE A 144 15.68 -8.80 10.65
C ILE A 144 16.24 -7.54 11.32
N ILE A 145 15.96 -6.36 10.79
CA ILE A 145 16.46 -5.08 11.32
C ILE A 145 16.10 -4.92 12.80
N ASN A 146 14.85 -5.19 13.15
CA ASN A 146 14.40 -5.08 14.54
C ASN A 146 15.02 -6.13 15.47
N ARG A 147 15.48 -7.28 14.95
CA ARG A 147 16.22 -8.27 15.75
C ARG A 147 17.64 -7.80 16.06
N PHE A 148 18.33 -7.23 15.08
CA PHE A 148 19.76 -6.92 15.18
C PHE A 148 20.08 -5.49 15.66
N SER A 149 19.14 -4.55 15.56
CA SER A 149 19.34 -3.20 16.08
C SER A 149 18.11 -2.64 16.77
N LYS A 150 18.34 -1.98 17.91
CA LYS A 150 17.37 -1.15 18.63
C LYS A 150 17.65 0.34 18.49
N ASN A 151 18.72 0.70 17.80
CA ASN A 151 19.09 2.08 17.58
C ASN A 151 18.19 2.68 16.47
N LYS A 152 17.44 3.73 16.80
CA LYS A 152 16.54 4.42 15.86
C LYS A 152 17.25 4.91 14.59
N PHE A 153 18.55 5.23 14.66
CA PHE A 153 19.30 5.74 13.51
C PHE A 153 19.62 4.68 12.46
N VAL A 154 19.62 3.39 12.82
CA VAL A 154 19.90 2.31 11.84
C VAL A 154 18.88 2.31 10.70
N PRO A 155 17.55 2.32 10.94
CA PRO A 155 16.58 2.49 9.86
C PRO A 155 16.81 3.74 8.98
N VAL A 156 17.18 4.89 9.56
CA VAL A 156 17.40 6.13 8.77
C VAL A 156 18.62 6.01 7.88
N VAL A 157 19.73 5.49 8.41
CA VAL A 157 20.95 5.29 7.62
C VAL A 157 20.69 4.33 6.46
N LEU A 158 19.97 3.23 6.71
CA LEU A 158 19.56 2.30 5.65
C LEU A 158 18.63 2.96 4.62
N ALA A 159 17.67 3.77 5.06
CA ALA A 159 16.78 4.51 4.15
C ALA A 159 17.56 5.49 3.26
N LEU A 160 18.59 6.15 3.81
CA LEU A 160 19.46 7.04 3.06
C LEU A 160 20.31 6.29 2.04
N ILE A 161 20.92 5.16 2.45
CA ILE A 161 21.68 4.29 1.55
C ILE A 161 20.78 3.83 0.39
N ILE A 162 19.59 3.32 0.68
CA ILE A 162 18.64 2.90 -0.35
C ILE A 162 18.26 4.07 -1.26
N ALA A 163 17.93 5.23 -0.69
CA ALA A 163 17.55 6.40 -1.49
C ALA A 163 18.65 6.84 -2.45
N VAL A 164 19.93 6.78 -2.03
CA VAL A 164 21.07 7.19 -2.87
C VAL A 164 21.42 6.13 -3.92
N PHE A 165 21.50 4.86 -3.53
CA PHE A 165 22.06 3.81 -4.39
C PHE A 165 21.02 3.04 -5.21
N SER A 166 19.72 3.11 -4.89
CA SER A 166 18.70 2.32 -5.58
C SER A 166 18.63 2.62 -7.08
N LYS A 167 18.89 3.87 -7.49
CA LYS A 167 18.86 4.26 -8.91
C LYS A 167 20.00 3.64 -9.71
N GLU A 168 21.16 3.47 -9.11
CA GLU A 168 22.38 2.93 -9.76
C GLU A 168 22.31 1.42 -9.99
N ILE A 169 21.52 0.71 -9.17
CA ILE A 169 21.38 -0.77 -9.23
C ILE A 169 20.10 -1.17 -9.99
N HIS A 170 19.27 -0.18 -10.32
CA HIS A 170 17.96 -0.39 -10.93
C HIS A 170 18.04 -1.16 -12.25
N GLY A 171 17.18 -2.16 -12.42
CA GLY A 171 17.14 -3.01 -13.61
C GLY A 171 18.20 -4.10 -13.67
N PHE A 172 19.03 -4.27 -12.62
CA PHE A 172 20.04 -5.31 -12.60
C PHE A 172 19.42 -6.71 -12.67
N ARG A 173 19.81 -7.46 -13.71
CA ARG A 173 19.38 -8.84 -13.98
C ARG A 173 20.58 -9.72 -14.32
N LEU A 174 20.45 -11.02 -14.03
CA LEU A 174 21.46 -12.04 -14.30
C LEU A 174 21.15 -12.86 -15.56
N GLY A 175 19.97 -12.68 -16.15
CA GLY A 175 19.51 -13.44 -17.32
C GLY A 175 18.98 -14.84 -16.97
N ILE A 176 18.74 -15.11 -15.68
CA ILE A 176 18.28 -16.42 -15.21
C ILE A 176 16.79 -16.32 -14.84
N LYS A 177 15.93 -17.02 -15.59
CA LYS A 177 14.47 -17.05 -15.37
C LYS A 177 14.17 -17.42 -13.91
N GLY A 178 13.29 -16.65 -13.26
CA GLY A 178 12.94 -16.81 -11.84
C GLY A 178 13.87 -16.08 -10.87
N VAL A 179 15.19 -16.12 -11.07
CA VAL A 179 16.12 -15.28 -10.31
C VAL A 179 15.89 -13.81 -10.67
N ASP A 180 15.79 -13.51 -11.97
CA ASP A 180 15.50 -12.16 -12.45
C ASP A 180 14.17 -11.63 -11.91
N TYR A 181 13.19 -12.50 -11.66
CA TYR A 181 11.94 -12.10 -11.03
C TYR A 181 12.13 -11.65 -9.57
N ILE A 182 12.97 -12.37 -8.81
CA ILE A 182 13.32 -11.96 -7.44
C ILE A 182 14.09 -10.63 -7.48
N LEU A 183 14.99 -10.45 -8.44
CA LEU A 183 15.72 -9.21 -8.64
C LEU A 183 14.78 -8.05 -9.01
N ASP A 184 13.77 -8.30 -9.85
CA ASP A 184 12.76 -7.31 -10.19
C ASP A 184 11.94 -6.88 -8.97
N LEU A 185 11.59 -7.81 -8.08
CA LEU A 185 10.94 -7.46 -6.81
C LEU A 185 11.82 -6.58 -5.91
N LEU A 186 13.15 -6.59 -6.08
CA LEU A 186 14.07 -5.78 -5.30
C LEU A 186 14.34 -4.42 -5.95
N TRP A 187 14.61 -4.37 -7.25
CA TRP A 187 15.06 -3.18 -7.97
C TRP A 187 14.67 -3.20 -9.46
N GLY A 188 13.56 -3.86 -9.82
CA GLY A 188 13.11 -3.96 -11.21
C GLY A 188 12.85 -2.61 -11.85
N ALA A 189 13.28 -2.46 -13.11
CA ALA A 189 13.11 -1.25 -13.91
C ALA A 189 12.00 -1.35 -14.97
N GLU A 190 11.35 -2.50 -15.03
CA GLU A 190 10.29 -2.80 -15.98
C GLU A 190 8.92 -2.69 -15.31
N TRP A 191 7.89 -2.59 -16.14
CA TRP A 191 6.49 -2.43 -15.69
C TRP A 191 5.85 -3.70 -15.12
N ASN A 192 6.63 -4.78 -14.96
CA ASN A 192 6.17 -5.99 -14.28
C ASN A 192 6.10 -5.78 -12.76
N VAL A 193 6.91 -4.88 -12.19
CA VAL A 193 6.93 -4.60 -10.75
C VAL A 193 6.74 -3.10 -10.54
N TYR A 194 5.50 -2.70 -10.27
CA TYR A 194 5.16 -1.30 -9.98
C TYR A 194 5.79 -0.82 -8.66
N PHE A 195 5.88 -1.70 -7.66
CA PHE A 195 6.42 -1.35 -6.35
C PHE A 195 7.60 -2.26 -5.99
N ALA A 196 8.75 -2.01 -6.62
CA ALA A 196 10.00 -2.67 -6.26
C ALA A 196 10.37 -2.35 -4.80
N LEU A 197 11.07 -3.27 -4.12
CA LEU A 197 11.45 -3.08 -2.72
C LEU A 197 12.27 -1.79 -2.55
N PHE A 198 13.23 -1.55 -3.43
CA PHE A 198 14.02 -0.35 -3.45
C PHE A 198 13.58 0.51 -4.65
N PRO A 199 13.28 1.81 -4.43
CA PRO A 199 13.55 2.59 -3.22
C PRO A 199 12.43 2.60 -2.16
N TRP A 200 11.27 2.01 -2.43
CA TRP A 200 10.06 2.16 -1.62
C TRP A 200 10.19 1.74 -0.13
N PHE A 201 11.10 0.82 0.17
CA PHE A 201 11.41 0.38 1.53
C PHE A 201 11.98 1.51 2.40
N SER A 202 12.60 2.54 1.80
CA SER A 202 13.04 3.74 2.52
C SER A 202 11.92 4.41 3.30
N PHE A 203 10.71 4.46 2.74
CA PHE A 203 9.55 5.04 3.42
C PHE A 203 9.14 4.24 4.66
N ILE A 204 9.22 2.90 4.58
CA ILE A 204 8.95 2.02 5.72
C ILE A 204 9.99 2.22 6.82
N LEU A 205 11.28 2.32 6.44
CA LEU A 205 12.38 2.55 7.37
C LEU A 205 12.29 3.91 8.07
N ILE A 206 11.90 4.97 7.35
CA ILE A 206 11.60 6.28 7.94
C ILE A 206 10.45 6.15 8.96
N GLY A 207 9.42 5.39 8.63
CA GLY A 207 8.35 5.05 9.58
C GLY A 207 8.86 4.32 10.82
N MET A 208 9.78 3.36 10.65
CA MET A 208 10.40 2.66 11.78
C MET A 208 11.18 3.61 12.69
N PHE A 209 11.97 4.52 12.12
CA PHE A 209 12.68 5.56 12.90
C PHE A 209 11.72 6.35 13.78
N PHE A 210 10.67 6.91 13.19
CA PHE A 210 9.70 7.71 13.93
C PHE A 210 8.93 6.90 14.97
N GLY A 211 8.62 5.63 14.70
CA GLY A 211 7.99 4.77 15.68
C GLY A 211 8.90 4.35 16.84
N MET A 212 10.20 4.20 16.61
CA MET A 212 11.20 4.05 17.69
C MET A 212 11.35 5.35 18.49
N TRP A 213 11.45 6.49 17.80
CA TRP A 213 11.58 7.80 18.44
C TRP A 213 10.35 8.15 19.29
N TYR A 214 9.15 7.78 18.85
CA TYR A 214 7.92 7.88 19.64
C TYR A 214 8.01 7.10 20.97
N LYS A 215 8.61 5.90 20.98
CA LYS A 215 8.77 5.13 22.21
C LYS A 215 9.74 5.80 23.19
N GLU A 216 10.86 6.32 22.69
CA GLU A 216 11.84 7.04 23.50
C GLU A 216 11.28 8.33 24.12
N GLN A 217 10.36 8.99 23.41
CA GLN A 217 9.79 10.28 23.81
C GLN A 217 8.44 10.10 24.51
N ASN A 218 8.37 9.13 25.44
CA ASN A 218 7.22 8.84 26.28
C ASN A 218 5.89 8.71 25.53
N ARG A 219 5.92 8.24 24.27
CA ARG A 219 4.73 8.03 23.44
C ARG A 219 3.91 9.30 23.22
N SER A 220 4.58 10.46 23.08
CA SER A 220 3.92 11.73 22.81
C SER A 220 3.54 11.88 21.32
N ASN A 221 2.24 11.88 21.02
CA ASN A 221 1.72 12.17 19.67
C ASN A 221 2.13 13.57 19.21
N LYS A 222 2.00 14.58 20.09
CA LYS A 222 2.36 15.97 19.76
C LYS A 222 3.83 16.06 19.34
N TYR A 223 4.73 15.42 20.08
CA TYR A 223 6.15 15.42 19.76
C TYR A 223 6.40 14.72 18.41
N LEU A 224 5.88 13.50 18.24
CA LEU A 224 6.05 12.70 17.03
C LEU A 224 5.66 13.47 15.76
N PHE A 225 4.43 13.97 15.72
CA PHE A 225 3.90 14.60 14.51
C PHE A 225 4.52 15.97 14.25
N ASN A 226 4.90 16.74 15.27
CA ASN A 226 5.64 17.99 15.06
C ASN A 226 7.02 17.72 14.43
N ARG A 227 7.72 16.66 14.87
CA ARG A 227 9.00 16.26 14.26
C ARG A 227 8.81 15.74 12.83
N MET A 228 7.74 14.97 12.57
CA MET A 228 7.37 14.57 11.22
C MET A 228 7.09 15.79 10.33
N GLY A 229 6.37 16.81 10.82
CA GLY A 229 6.08 18.01 10.05
C GLY A 229 7.34 18.82 9.71
N ILE A 230 8.22 19.05 10.69
CA ILE A 230 9.49 19.77 10.47
C ILE A 230 10.38 19.01 9.48
N ALA A 231 10.62 17.73 9.72
CA ALA A 231 11.41 16.90 8.82
C ALA A 231 10.75 16.80 7.44
N GLY A 232 9.43 16.71 7.40
CA GLY A 232 8.63 16.65 6.20
C GLY A 232 8.84 17.85 5.29
N ILE A 233 8.72 19.06 5.83
CA ILE A 233 8.94 20.30 5.09
C ILE A 233 10.38 20.38 4.58
N VAL A 234 11.37 20.10 5.43
CA VAL A 234 12.80 20.15 5.05
C VAL A 234 13.11 19.17 3.92
N LEU A 235 12.72 17.90 4.08
CA LEU A 235 12.96 16.87 3.05
C LEU A 235 12.19 17.17 1.76
N MET A 236 10.96 17.70 1.85
CA MET A 236 10.17 18.05 0.67
C MET A 236 10.85 19.16 -0.14
N LEU A 237 11.40 20.18 0.52
CA LEU A 237 12.13 21.26 -0.15
C LEU A 237 13.47 20.77 -0.74
N LEU A 238 14.23 19.96 0.00
CA LEU A 238 15.50 19.41 -0.48
C LEU A 238 15.29 18.46 -1.68
N GLY A 239 14.39 17.49 -1.55
CA GLY A 239 14.08 16.56 -2.62
C GLY A 239 13.43 17.27 -3.81
N GLY A 240 12.56 18.24 -3.57
CA GLY A 240 11.97 19.08 -4.61
C GLY A 240 13.03 19.87 -5.38
N GLY A 241 13.99 20.48 -4.68
CA GLY A 241 15.12 21.17 -5.29
C GLY A 241 15.98 20.25 -6.17
N LEU A 242 16.26 19.03 -5.71
CA LEU A 242 16.96 18.02 -6.51
C LEU A 242 16.16 17.63 -7.76
N CYS A 243 14.85 17.42 -7.63
CA CYS A 243 13.97 17.12 -8.77
C CYS A 243 13.88 18.28 -9.77
N ILE A 244 13.95 19.53 -9.32
CA ILE A 244 14.01 20.71 -10.21
C ILE A 244 15.36 20.75 -10.94
N TYR A 245 16.45 20.42 -10.25
CA TYR A 245 17.79 20.40 -10.83
C TYR A 245 17.95 19.34 -11.92
N ASN A 246 17.49 18.11 -11.68
CA ASN A 246 17.48 17.05 -12.68
C ASN A 246 16.32 16.08 -12.43
N PHE A 247 15.18 16.35 -13.08
CA PHE A 247 13.95 15.58 -12.88
C PHE A 247 14.11 14.11 -13.28
N THR A 248 14.74 13.83 -14.42
CA THR A 248 14.91 12.45 -14.93
C THR A 248 15.75 11.57 -14.02
N TYR A 249 16.83 12.10 -13.45
CA TYR A 249 17.68 11.35 -12.53
C TYR A 249 17.06 11.28 -11.13
N HIS A 250 16.62 12.41 -10.59
CA HIS A 250 16.18 12.49 -9.20
C HIS A 250 14.76 12.01 -9.00
N PHE A 251 13.80 12.39 -9.84
CA PHE A 251 12.43 11.87 -9.76
C PHE A 251 12.28 10.61 -10.61
N GLY A 252 12.70 10.65 -11.87
CA GLY A 252 12.44 9.60 -12.84
C GLY A 252 10.96 9.55 -13.18
N ASP A 253 10.33 8.40 -12.95
CA ASP A 253 8.89 8.25 -12.94
C ASP A 253 8.39 7.87 -11.54
N TYR A 254 7.06 7.80 -11.40
CA TYR A 254 6.44 7.58 -10.11
C TYR A 254 6.86 6.25 -9.44
N PHE A 255 7.09 5.19 -10.22
CA PHE A 255 7.45 3.86 -9.70
C PHE A 255 8.95 3.66 -9.56
N HIS A 256 9.74 4.27 -10.45
CA HIS A 256 11.19 4.12 -10.53
C HIS A 256 11.92 5.36 -10.01
N LEU A 257 11.71 5.67 -8.73
CA LEU A 257 12.19 6.89 -8.11
C LEU A 257 13.72 6.94 -8.04
N GLY A 258 14.27 8.13 -8.30
CA GLY A 258 15.65 8.44 -7.94
C GLY A 258 15.79 8.97 -6.50
N PRO A 259 17.00 9.44 -6.12
CA PRO A 259 17.26 9.94 -4.77
C PRO A 259 16.39 11.14 -4.38
N GLY A 260 16.24 12.11 -5.28
CA GLY A 260 15.48 13.33 -4.98
C GLY A 260 13.98 13.08 -4.90
N GLY A 261 13.43 12.21 -5.74
CA GLY A 261 12.04 11.77 -5.71
C GLY A 261 11.73 10.99 -4.45
N THR A 262 12.63 10.10 -4.02
CA THR A 262 12.53 9.41 -2.73
C THR A 262 12.50 10.40 -1.56
N ILE A 263 13.43 11.37 -1.53
CA ILE A 263 13.50 12.39 -0.46
C ILE A 263 12.26 13.31 -0.49
N TYR A 264 11.85 13.77 -1.68
CA TYR A 264 10.70 14.63 -1.90
C TYR A 264 9.42 13.95 -1.39
N LEU A 265 9.18 12.71 -1.83
CA LEU A 265 7.99 11.97 -1.45
C LEU A 265 7.99 11.59 0.04
N ALA A 266 9.15 11.31 0.62
CA ALA A 266 9.26 11.11 2.06
C ALA A 266 8.84 12.38 2.80
N GLY A 267 9.36 13.54 2.37
CA GLY A 267 9.02 14.84 2.92
C GLY A 267 7.53 15.18 2.82
N PHE A 268 6.99 15.06 1.60
CA PHE A 268 5.58 15.29 1.32
C PHE A 268 4.67 14.43 2.21
N ASN A 269 4.95 13.14 2.34
CA ASN A 269 4.11 12.22 3.11
C ASN A 269 4.27 12.35 4.64
N LEU A 270 5.43 12.77 5.13
CA LEU A 270 5.60 13.15 6.55
C LEU A 270 4.79 14.41 6.89
N THR A 271 4.77 15.39 5.97
CA THR A 271 3.91 16.57 6.10
C THR A 271 2.43 16.18 6.09
N LEU A 272 2.00 15.27 5.19
CA LEU A 272 0.62 14.75 5.20
C LEU A 272 0.26 14.08 6.53
N LEU A 273 1.16 13.27 7.10
CA LEU A 273 0.95 12.66 8.43
C LEU A 273 0.83 13.70 9.55
N TRP A 274 1.60 14.78 9.47
CA TRP A 274 1.43 15.90 10.41
C TRP A 274 0.06 16.57 10.24
N LEU A 275 -0.39 16.79 9.01
CA LEU A 275 -1.73 17.33 8.72
C LEU A 275 -2.85 16.41 9.22
N THR A 276 -2.74 15.08 9.07
CA THR A 276 -3.74 14.16 9.62
C THR A 276 -3.80 14.24 11.15
N ASN A 277 -2.67 14.46 11.83
CA ASN A 277 -2.66 14.72 13.27
C ASN A 277 -3.30 16.05 13.64
N LEU A 278 -3.11 17.11 12.84
CA LEU A 278 -3.84 18.37 13.04
C LEU A 278 -5.35 18.17 12.92
N LEU A 279 -5.81 17.41 11.92
CA LEU A 279 -7.23 17.10 11.76
C LEU A 279 -7.78 16.36 12.98
N VAL A 280 -7.10 15.31 13.44
CA VAL A 280 -7.52 14.52 14.61
C VAL A 280 -7.54 15.34 15.90
N THR A 281 -6.63 16.30 16.07
CA THR A 281 -6.51 17.08 17.30
C THR A 281 -7.38 18.33 17.33
N ARG A 282 -7.73 18.89 16.16
CA ARG A 282 -8.53 20.13 16.06
C ARG A 282 -10.00 19.89 15.73
N ILE A 283 -10.34 18.78 15.08
CA ILE A 283 -11.72 18.49 14.69
C ILE A 283 -12.30 17.45 15.65
N LYS A 284 -13.47 17.75 16.23
CA LYS A 284 -14.19 16.79 17.07
C LYS A 284 -14.53 15.54 16.27
N LYS A 285 -14.33 14.37 16.88
CA LYS A 285 -14.65 13.07 16.29
C LYS A 285 -16.10 13.06 15.79
N ASN A 286 -16.30 12.64 14.54
CA ASN A 286 -17.61 12.56 13.89
C ASN A 286 -17.70 11.27 13.04
N LYS A 287 -18.83 11.06 12.36
CA LYS A 287 -19.08 9.87 11.52
C LYS A 287 -18.06 9.68 10.39
N VAL A 288 -17.49 10.76 9.85
CA VAL A 288 -16.46 10.70 8.81
C VAL A 288 -15.16 10.11 9.37
N PHE A 289 -14.74 10.53 10.57
CA PHE A 289 -13.59 9.92 11.25
C PHE A 289 -13.84 8.43 11.55
N GLU A 290 -15.03 8.08 12.03
CA GLU A 290 -15.38 6.68 12.30
C GLU A 290 -15.35 5.82 11.04
N PHE A 291 -15.81 6.37 9.91
CA PHE A 291 -15.72 5.73 8.61
C PHE A 291 -14.27 5.48 8.16
N PHE A 292 -13.38 6.47 8.28
CA PHE A 292 -11.97 6.24 7.95
C PHE A 292 -11.29 5.27 8.93
N TYR A 293 -11.63 5.32 10.22
CA TYR A 293 -11.16 4.32 11.19
C TYR A 293 -11.68 2.92 10.89
N TYR A 294 -12.91 2.80 10.37
CA TYR A 294 -13.44 1.53 9.86
C TYR A 294 -12.59 1.00 8.69
N CYS A 295 -12.26 1.86 7.72
CA CYS A 295 -11.42 1.51 6.56
C CYS A 295 -9.98 1.13 6.99
N SER A 296 -9.41 1.84 7.96
CA SER A 296 -8.04 1.61 8.46
C SER A 296 -7.81 0.20 9.03
N LYS A 297 -8.86 -0.43 9.55
CA LYS A 297 -8.82 -1.79 10.09
C LYS A 297 -8.88 -2.86 8.99
N ARG A 298 -9.23 -2.47 7.76
CA ARG A 298 -9.55 -3.34 6.61
C ARG A 298 -8.73 -3.02 5.37
N VAL A 299 -7.59 -2.35 5.53
CA VAL A 299 -6.82 -1.86 4.39
C VAL A 299 -6.49 -2.96 3.39
N THR A 300 -5.99 -4.11 3.86
CA THR A 300 -5.63 -5.23 2.98
C THR A 300 -6.84 -5.79 2.24
N THR A 301 -7.98 -5.99 2.91
CA THR A 301 -9.16 -6.59 2.27
C THR A 301 -9.82 -5.61 1.30
N ILE A 302 -9.94 -4.32 1.66
CA ILE A 302 -10.42 -3.29 0.75
C ILE A 302 -9.52 -3.18 -0.49
N TYR A 303 -8.20 -3.21 -0.31
CA TYR A 303 -7.23 -3.14 -1.41
C TYR A 303 -7.35 -4.33 -2.38
N VAL A 304 -7.54 -5.55 -1.86
CA VAL A 304 -7.75 -6.74 -2.70
C VAL A 304 -9.09 -6.66 -3.43
N ILE A 305 -10.16 -6.31 -2.71
CA ILE A 305 -11.51 -6.21 -3.29
C ILE A 305 -11.53 -5.20 -4.43
N GLN A 306 -11.02 -3.99 -4.22
CA GLN A 306 -11.08 -2.94 -5.24
C GLN A 306 -10.31 -3.32 -6.50
N TRP A 307 -9.13 -3.94 -6.36
CA TRP A 307 -8.34 -4.34 -7.54
C TRP A 307 -9.05 -5.42 -8.34
N VAL A 308 -9.61 -6.42 -7.65
CA VAL A 308 -10.36 -7.49 -8.31
C VAL A 308 -11.59 -6.90 -9.01
N ILE A 309 -12.41 -6.10 -8.33
CA ILE A 309 -13.61 -5.51 -8.95
C ILE A 309 -13.24 -4.63 -10.15
N ILE A 310 -12.24 -3.76 -10.01
CA ILE A 310 -11.86 -2.81 -11.07
C ILE A 310 -11.31 -3.56 -12.29
N CYS A 311 -10.49 -4.59 -12.11
CA CYS A 311 -9.99 -5.35 -13.25
C CYS A 311 -11.08 -6.21 -13.92
N TRP A 312 -11.96 -6.85 -13.15
CA TRP A 312 -13.14 -7.54 -13.70
C TRP A 312 -14.08 -6.59 -14.43
N GLY A 313 -14.16 -5.37 -13.89
CA GLY A 313 -14.70 -4.17 -14.49
C GLY A 313 -14.45 -3.98 -15.98
N MET A 314 -13.21 -4.25 -16.39
CA MET A 314 -12.79 -4.07 -17.78
C MET A 314 -13.60 -4.93 -18.76
N GLY A 315 -14.08 -6.10 -18.36
CA GLY A 315 -14.83 -6.99 -19.25
C GLY A 315 -16.18 -6.45 -19.69
N PHE A 316 -16.78 -5.53 -18.91
CA PHE A 316 -18.06 -4.91 -19.27
C PHE A 316 -17.94 -3.40 -19.56
N LEU A 317 -16.99 -2.71 -18.93
CA LEU A 317 -16.76 -1.28 -19.15
C LEU A 317 -15.69 -0.97 -20.18
N GLY A 318 -14.91 -1.95 -20.64
CA GLY A 318 -13.72 -1.72 -21.45
C GLY A 318 -12.51 -1.22 -20.64
N TYR A 319 -11.39 -1.02 -21.33
CA TYR A 319 -10.13 -0.51 -20.79
C TYR A 319 -9.78 0.83 -21.45
N GLN A 320 -9.42 1.84 -20.65
CA GLN A 320 -8.96 3.18 -21.07
C GLN A 320 -9.81 3.85 -22.17
N GLN A 321 -11.13 3.91 -21.99
CA GLN A 321 -12.05 4.45 -22.99
C GLN A 321 -12.97 5.57 -22.50
N PHE A 322 -12.88 5.96 -21.22
CA PHE A 322 -13.72 7.00 -20.65
C PHE A 322 -13.00 8.33 -20.53
N GLY A 323 -13.68 9.39 -20.97
CA GLY A 323 -13.29 10.76 -20.65
C GLY A 323 -13.50 11.12 -19.18
N VAL A 324 -13.20 12.38 -18.83
CA VAL A 324 -13.35 12.97 -17.48
C VAL A 324 -14.69 12.64 -16.81
N THR A 325 -15.80 12.86 -17.51
CA THR A 325 -17.15 12.63 -16.96
C THR A 325 -17.38 11.16 -16.61
N GLY A 326 -16.95 10.24 -17.47
CA GLY A 326 -17.10 8.80 -17.21
C GLY A 326 -16.30 8.37 -15.99
N VAL A 327 -15.04 8.81 -15.88
CA VAL A 327 -14.20 8.51 -14.70
C VAL A 327 -14.81 9.08 -13.41
N LEU A 328 -15.33 10.32 -13.43
CA LEU A 328 -15.99 10.93 -12.26
C LEU A 328 -17.21 10.15 -11.78
N VAL A 329 -17.96 9.51 -12.69
CA VAL A 329 -19.08 8.63 -12.34
C VAL A 329 -18.60 7.27 -11.81
N LEU A 330 -17.55 6.71 -12.41
CA LEU A 330 -17.02 5.39 -12.03
C LEU A 330 -16.31 5.39 -10.68
N ILE A 331 -15.72 6.50 -10.24
CA ILE A 331 -15.05 6.61 -8.93
C ILE A 331 -16.01 6.29 -7.77
N PRO A 332 -17.14 7.01 -7.58
CA PRO A 332 -18.06 6.72 -6.48
C PRO A 332 -18.67 5.32 -6.61
N ILE A 333 -18.95 4.83 -7.83
CA ILE A 333 -19.44 3.46 -8.04
C ILE A 333 -18.40 2.44 -7.54
N SER A 334 -17.14 2.58 -7.96
CA SER A 334 -16.06 1.67 -7.56
C SER A 334 -15.86 1.65 -6.05
N ILE A 335 -15.95 2.81 -5.40
CA ILE A 335 -15.91 2.93 -3.93
C ILE A 335 -17.10 2.24 -3.28
N LEU A 336 -18.32 2.50 -3.75
CA LEU A 336 -19.55 1.93 -3.19
C LEU A 336 -19.59 0.40 -3.32
N VAL A 337 -19.24 -0.14 -4.49
CA VAL A 337 -19.20 -1.60 -4.71
C VAL A 337 -18.12 -2.22 -3.84
N THR A 338 -16.91 -1.64 -3.79
CA THR A 338 -15.82 -2.13 -2.94
C THR A 338 -16.23 -2.20 -1.47
N LEU A 339 -16.80 -1.11 -0.94
CA LEU A 339 -17.22 -1.04 0.46
C LEU A 339 -18.45 -1.90 0.73
N GLY A 340 -19.35 -2.04 -0.25
CA GLY A 340 -20.50 -2.95 -0.22
C GLY A 340 -20.05 -4.40 -0.04
N ILE A 341 -19.12 -4.88 -0.87
CA ILE A 341 -18.56 -6.23 -0.74
C ILE A 341 -17.84 -6.40 0.61
N GLN A 342 -17.02 -5.43 1.01
CA GLN A 342 -16.34 -5.47 2.30
C GLN A 342 -17.32 -5.61 3.47
N LYS A 343 -18.40 -4.82 3.46
CA LYS A 343 -19.38 -4.79 4.56
C LYS A 343 -20.33 -5.98 4.54
N ILE A 344 -20.84 -6.36 3.37
CA ILE A 344 -21.87 -7.39 3.25
C ILE A 344 -21.26 -8.78 3.30
N VAL A 345 -20.17 -9.02 2.55
CA VAL A 345 -19.60 -10.35 2.40
C VAL A 345 -18.63 -10.64 3.55
N LEU A 346 -17.58 -9.83 3.68
CA LEU A 346 -16.49 -10.17 4.61
C LEU A 346 -16.85 -9.91 6.07
N ASP A 347 -17.37 -8.73 6.38
CA ASP A 347 -17.69 -8.39 7.77
C ASP A 347 -18.79 -9.31 8.34
N SER A 348 -19.88 -9.54 7.59
CA SER A 348 -20.96 -10.44 8.01
C SER A 348 -20.49 -11.89 8.17
N TRP A 349 -19.65 -12.39 7.25
CA TRP A 349 -19.09 -13.74 7.32
C TRP A 349 -18.14 -13.91 8.51
N LEU A 350 -17.30 -12.92 8.78
CA LEU A 350 -16.41 -12.91 9.95
C LEU A 350 -17.20 -12.82 11.27
N MET A 351 -18.26 -12.02 11.32
CA MET A 351 -19.16 -11.94 12.48
C MET A 351 -19.85 -13.29 12.74
N SER A 352 -20.33 -13.96 11.69
CA SER A 352 -20.94 -15.30 11.78
C SER A 352 -19.96 -16.35 12.33
N LYS A 353 -18.70 -16.33 11.88
CA LYS A 353 -17.64 -17.21 12.41
C LYS A 353 -17.29 -16.91 13.87
N GLY A 354 -17.25 -15.63 14.26
CA GLY A 354 -17.01 -15.20 15.64
C GLY A 354 -18.09 -15.73 16.58
N SER A 355 -19.36 -15.57 16.20
CA SER A 355 -20.51 -16.08 16.96
C SER A 355 -20.48 -17.61 17.11
N LYS A 356 -20.23 -18.36 16.02
CA LYS A 356 -20.09 -19.83 16.07
C LYS A 356 -18.96 -20.28 16.99
N ARG A 357 -17.79 -19.61 16.95
CA ARG A 357 -16.64 -19.98 17.79
C ARG A 357 -16.89 -19.68 19.27
N GLN A 358 -17.62 -18.61 19.59
CA GLN A 358 -18.05 -18.27 20.95
C GLN A 358 -19.06 -19.31 21.48
N SER A 359 -20.04 -19.69 20.67
CA SER A 359 -21.02 -20.74 20.99
C SER A 359 -20.35 -22.09 21.29
N ILE A 360 -19.40 -22.53 20.46
CA ILE A 360 -18.63 -23.78 20.68
C ILE A 360 -17.80 -23.72 21.97
N LYS A 361 -17.28 -22.54 22.32
CA LYS A 361 -16.50 -22.37 23.56
C LYS A 361 -17.39 -22.42 24.80
N ASN A 362 -18.59 -21.85 24.71
CA ASN A 362 -19.58 -21.88 25.79
C ASN A 362 -20.13 -23.30 26.00
N SER A 363 -20.47 -24.03 24.93
CA SER A 363 -20.96 -25.41 25.04
C SER A 363 -19.90 -26.38 25.61
N LYS A 364 -18.62 -26.21 25.24
CA LYS A 364 -17.53 -26.96 25.88
C LYS A 364 -17.36 -26.63 27.36
N LYS A 365 -17.62 -25.38 27.77
CA LYS A 365 -17.51 -24.97 29.17
C LYS A 365 -18.66 -25.55 29.99
N GLU A 366 -19.88 -25.55 29.46
CA GLU A 366 -21.06 -26.16 30.08
C GLU A 366 -20.93 -27.68 30.21
N ALA A 367 -20.39 -28.36 29.18
CA ALA A 367 -20.13 -29.80 29.22
C ALA A 367 -19.05 -30.22 30.23
N ILE A 368 -18.14 -29.32 30.61
CA ILE A 368 -17.15 -29.54 31.67
C ILE A 368 -17.78 -29.36 33.05
N VAL A 369 -18.65 -28.36 33.21
CA VAL A 369 -19.36 -28.08 34.48
C VAL A 369 -20.36 -29.18 34.84
N GLN A 370 -20.96 -29.86 33.86
CA GLN A 370 -21.86 -31.00 34.11
C GLN A 370 -21.14 -32.32 34.45
N LYS A 371 -19.81 -32.38 34.35
CA LYS A 371 -19.00 -33.58 34.63
C LYS A 371 -18.19 -33.48 35.94
N THR A 372 -18.37 -32.39 36.68
CA THR A 372 -17.90 -32.16 38.05
C THR A 372 -19.11 -32.03 38.95
#